data_AF-A0A7X5L8N0-F1
#
_entry.id   AF-A0A7X5L8N0-F1
#
_cell.length_a   1.000
_cell.length_b   1.000
_cell.length_c   1.000
_cell.angle_alpha   90.00
_cell.angle_beta   90.00
_cell.angle_gamma   90.00
#
_symmetry.space_group_name_H-M   'P 1'
#
loop_
_entity.id
_entity.type
_entity.pdbx_description
1 polymer ?
#
loop_
_entity_poly.entity_id
_entity_poly.type
_entity_poly.pdbx_seq_one_letter_code
_entity_poly.pdbx_strand_id
1 'polypeptide(L)' 'MSERDLYLMYLPQIAEMVVSCQQMTQEDYEQWKQETLQLVPNEANDFMQKVFAVVDMYSGHRKASNDLHMETYVCAATE' A
#
# COMPACT_ATOMS: atom_id res chain seq x y z
N MET A 1 -22.84 -0.27 5.09
CA MET A 1 -21.38 -0.14 5.25
C MET A 1 -20.90 0.77 4.13
N SER A 2 -20.23 1.87 4.44
CA SER A 2 -19.69 2.81 3.45
C SER A 2 -18.33 2.34 2.93
N GLU A 3 -17.87 2.91 1.81
CA GLU A 3 -16.52 2.68 1.29
C GLU A 3 -15.45 3.03 2.34
N ARG A 4 -15.65 4.10 3.11
CA ARG A 4 -14.78 4.50 4.22
C ARG A 4 -14.70 3.42 5.31
N ASP A 5 -15.82 2.80 5.65
CA ASP A 5 -15.86 1.75 6.68
C ASP A 5 -15.07 0.51 6.23
N LEU A 6 -15.13 0.17 4.94
CA LEU A 6 -14.31 -0.90 4.36
C LEU A 6 -12.82 -0.53 4.40
N TYR A 7 -12.45 0.70 4.02
CA TYR A 7 -11.06 1.15 4.15
C TYR A 7 -10.55 1.02 5.59
N LEU A 8 -11.30 1.53 6.57
CA LEU A 8 -10.92 1.45 7.98
C LEU A 8 -10.79 -0.01 8.47
N MET A 9 -11.66 -0.90 7.98
CA MET A 9 -11.60 -2.33 8.29
C MET A 9 -10.33 -3.01 7.75
N TYR A 10 -9.85 -2.57 6.59
CA TYR A 10 -8.69 -3.16 5.92
C TYR A 10 -7.36 -2.49 6.26
N LEU A 11 -7.35 -1.33 6.92
CA LEU A 11 -6.13 -0.66 7.38
C LEU A 11 -5.17 -1.57 8.17
N PRO A 12 -5.62 -2.41 9.13
CA PRO A 12 -4.73 -3.31 9.85
C PRO A 12 -4.04 -4.31 8.91
N GLN A 13 -4.75 -4.86 7.93
CA GLN A 13 -4.21 -5.84 6.99
C GLN A 13 -3.20 -5.19 6.04
N ILE A 14 -3.43 -3.94 5.63
CA ILE A 14 -2.45 -3.17 4.86
C ILE A 14 -1.20 -2.90 5.71
N ALA A 15 -1.35 -2.57 7.01
CA ALA A 15 -0.21 -2.37 7.89
C ALA A 15 0.62 -3.65 8.09
N GLU A 16 -0.03 -4.81 8.24
CA GLU A 16 0.64 -6.12 8.30
C GLU A 16 1.37 -6.44 6.99
N MET A 17 0.77 -6.08 5.85
CA MET A 17 1.41 -6.22 4.53
C MET A 17 2.69 -5.38 4.43
N VAL A 18 2.66 -4.12 4.91
CA VAL A 18 3.86 -3.27 4.98
C VAL A 18 4.98 -3.96 5.75
N VAL A 19 4.70 -4.48 6.94
CA VAL A 19 5.71 -5.16 7.79
C VAL A 19 6.26 -6.41 7.12
N SER A 20 5.40 -7.16 6.42
CA SER A 20 5.82 -8.34 5.66
C SER A 20 6.76 -7.97 4.52
N CYS A 21 6.41 -6.91 3.78
CA CYS A 21 7.25 -6.40 2.69
C CYS A 21 8.57 -5.81 3.18
N GLN A 22 8.64 -5.19 4.38
CA GLN A 22 9.91 -4.69 4.95
C GLN A 22 10.99 -5.78 5.10
N GLN A 23 10.58 -7.04 5.23
CA GLN A 23 11.50 -8.16 5.40
C GLN A 23 11.99 -8.74 4.06
N MET A 24 11.41 -8.30 2.95
CA MET A 24 11.74 -8.77 1.61
C MET A 24 13.00 -8.08 1.08
N THR A 25 13.71 -8.75 0.18
CA THR A 25 14.66 -8.05 -0.67
C THR A 25 13.90 -7.23 -1.72
N GLN A 26 14.58 -6.27 -2.36
CA GLN A 26 13.96 -5.51 -3.44
C GLN A 26 13.47 -6.40 -4.59
N GLU A 27 14.20 -7.47 -4.90
CA GLU A 27 13.85 -8.41 -5.96
C GLU A 27 12.58 -9.19 -5.61
N ASP A 28 12.55 -9.78 -4.41
CA ASP A 28 11.38 -10.51 -3.91
C ASP A 28 10.13 -9.63 -3.86
N TYR A 29 10.29 -8.36 -3.45
CA TYR A 29 9.20 -7.41 -3.38
C TYR A 29 8.64 -7.03 -4.76
N GLU A 30 9.50 -6.81 -5.75
CA GLU A 30 9.04 -6.53 -7.11
C GLU A 30 8.36 -7.74 -7.74
N GLN A 31 8.88 -8.95 -7.49
CA GLN A 31 8.24 -10.19 -7.92
C GLN A 31 6.85 -10.33 -7.30
N TRP A 32 6.73 -10.09 -5.99
CA TRP A 32 5.45 -10.12 -5.28
C TRP A 32 4.43 -9.12 -5.87
N LYS A 33 4.84 -7.90 -6.26
CA LYS A 33 3.95 -6.93 -6.91
C LYS A 33 3.41 -7.46 -8.25
N GLN A 34 4.26 -8.07 -9.06
CA GLN A 34 3.85 -8.63 -10.36
C GLN A 34 2.89 -9.80 -10.19
N GLU A 35 3.21 -10.73 -9.29
CA GLU A 35 2.34 -11.88 -9.01
C GLU A 35 0.99 -11.43 -8.46
N THR A 36 0.98 -10.45 -7.54
CA THR A 36 -0.24 -9.89 -6.98
C THR A 36 -1.12 -9.28 -8.06
N LEU A 37 -0.56 -8.49 -8.99
CA LEU A 37 -1.33 -7.89 -10.09
C LEU A 37 -1.93 -8.91 -11.05
N GLN A 38 -1.28 -10.07 -11.24
CA GLN A 38 -1.81 -11.13 -12.08
C GLN A 38 -3.00 -11.86 -11.45
N LEU A 39 -3.09 -11.85 -10.12
CA LEU A 39 -4.13 -12.55 -9.36
C LEU A 39 -5.32 -11.65 -9.00
N VAL A 40 -5.11 -10.33 -8.98
CA VAL A 40 -6.12 -9.34 -8.62
C VAL A 40 -7.15 -9.20 -9.75
N PRO A 41 -8.46 -9.23 -9.45
CA PRO A 41 -9.50 -8.92 -10.44
C PRO A 41 -9.31 -7.52 -11.02
N ASN A 42 -9.59 -7.35 -12.30
CA ASN A 42 -9.36 -6.08 -13.00
C ASN A 42 -10.05 -4.89 -12.31
N GLU A 43 -11.22 -5.12 -11.73
CA GLU A 43 -12.01 -4.13 -11.00
C GLU A 43 -11.33 -3.63 -9.71
N ALA A 44 -10.40 -4.41 -9.17
CA ALA A 44 -9.65 -4.10 -7.94
C ALA A 44 -8.23 -3.57 -8.22
N ASN A 45 -7.81 -3.46 -9.49
CA ASN A 45 -6.49 -2.96 -9.85
C ASN A 45 -6.22 -1.55 -9.30
N ASP A 46 -7.17 -0.63 -9.44
CA ASP A 46 -7.02 0.75 -8.95
C ASP A 46 -6.85 0.82 -7.43
N PHE A 47 -7.52 -0.08 -6.70
CA PHE A 47 -7.35 -0.19 -5.25
C PHE A 47 -5.97 -0.75 -4.91
N MET A 48 -5.52 -1.80 -5.60
CA MET A 48 -4.19 -2.39 -5.33
C MET A 48 -3.03 -1.45 -5.67
N GLN A 49 -3.15 -0.61 -6.70
CA GLN A 49 -2.15 0.43 -6.98
C GLN A 49 -2.01 1.41 -5.80
N LYS A 50 -3.10 1.77 -5.12
CA LYS A 50 -3.05 2.60 -3.90
C LYS A 50 -2.39 1.86 -2.74
N VAL A 51 -2.67 0.57 -2.58
CA VAL A 51 -2.01 -0.27 -1.57
C VAL A 51 -0.49 -0.33 -1.83
N PHE A 52 -0.06 -0.58 -3.07
CA PHE A 52 1.36 -0.57 -3.42
C PHE A 52 2.02 0.79 -3.15
N ALA A 53 1.34 1.90 -3.41
CA ALA A 53 1.88 3.22 -3.08
C ALA A 53 2.15 3.37 -1.56
N VAL A 54 1.24 2.87 -0.71
CA VAL A 54 1.44 2.85 0.75
C VAL A 54 2.57 1.90 1.11
N VAL A 55 2.61 0.69 0.55
CA VAL A 55 3.66 -0.28 0.84
C VAL A 55 5.03 0.23 0.37
N ASP A 56 5.17 0.76 -0.84
CA ASP A 56 6.41 1.37 -1.34
C ASP A 56 6.91 2.49 -0.42
N MET A 57 6.00 3.30 0.12
CA MET A 57 6.33 4.42 1.01
C MET A 57 6.88 3.96 2.36
N TYR A 58 6.31 2.90 2.95
CA TYR A 58 6.60 2.49 4.33
C TYR A 58 7.44 1.21 4.46
N SER A 59 7.61 0.44 3.39
CA SER A 59 8.42 -0.80 3.41
C SER A 59 9.92 -0.57 3.24
N GLY A 60 10.35 0.63 2.86
CA GLY A 60 11.75 0.90 2.50
C GLY A 60 12.11 0.53 1.06
N HIS A 61 11.16 -0.01 0.28
CA HIS A 61 11.33 -0.33 -1.15
C HIS A 61 11.05 0.84 -2.09
N ARG A 62 11.08 2.08 -1.58
CA ARG A 62 10.77 3.28 -2.36
C ARG A 62 11.73 3.38 -3.55
N LYS A 63 11.23 3.08 -4.75
CA LYS A 63 11.90 3.50 -5.99
C LYS A 63 11.91 5.02 -6.02
N ALA A 64 13.06 5.61 -6.36
CA ALA A 64 13.18 7.05 -6.57
C ALA A 64 12.32 7.46 -7.78
N SER A 65 11.02 7.64 -7.57
CA SER A 65 10.08 8.16 -8.56
C SER A 65 9.51 9.46 -8.01
N ASN A 66 9.88 10.55 -8.67
CA ASN A 66 9.48 11.92 -8.37
C ASN A 66 8.02 12.17 -8.77
N ASP A 67 7.02 11.51 -8.18
CA ASP A 67 5.61 11.86 -8.51
C ASP A 67 4.53 11.30 -7.56
N LEU A 68 4.76 11.29 -6.24
CA LEU A 68 3.66 11.07 -5.29
C LEU A 68 3.58 12.21 -4.28
N HIS A 69 2.87 13.26 -4.67
CA HIS A 69 2.34 14.29 -3.76
C HIS A 69 1.13 13.73 -3.02
N MET A 70 1.36 12.74 -2.14
CA MET A 70 0.35 12.29 -1.19
C MET A 70 0.42 13.22 0.02
N GLU A 71 -0.42 14.25 0.04
CA GLU A 71 -0.56 15.13 1.21
C GLU A 71 -0.80 14.27 2.44
N THR A 72 0.19 14.25 3.33
CA THR A 72 0.14 13.52 4.58
C THR A 72 -0.92 14.21 5.45
N TYR A 73 -2.16 13.73 5.40
CA TYR A 73 -3.17 14.04 6.42
C TYR A 73 -2.75 13.33 7.70
N VAL A 74 -1.79 13.92 8.39
CA VAL A 74 -1.55 13.63 9.80
C VAL A 74 -2.79 14.10 10.53
N CYS A 75 -3.56 13.17 11.10
CA CYS A 75 -4.54 13.49 12.12
C CYS A 75 -3.80 14.10 13.31
N ALA A 76 -3.62 15.42 13.30
CA ALA A 76 -3.32 16.17 14.50
C ALA A 76 -4.57 16.06 15.39
N ALA A 77 -4.49 15.19 16.40
CA ALA A 77 -5.39 15.23 17.52
C ALA A 77 -5.22 16.62 18.17
N THR A 78 -6.22 17.48 17.98
CA THR A 78 -6.37 18.68 18.81
C THR A 78 -6.95 18.23 20.14
N GLU A 79 -6.11 18.27 21.18
CA GLU A 79 -6.53 18.31 22.59
C GLU A 79 -7.42 19.52 22.88
#